data_AF-A0A4Z0H856-F1
#
_entry.id   AF-A0A4Z0H856-F1
#
_cell.length_a   1.000
_cell.length_b   1.000
_cell.length_c   1.000
_cell.angle_alpha   90.00
_cell.angle_beta   90.00
_cell.angle_gamma   90.00
#
_symmetry.space_group_name_H-M   'P 1'
#
loop_
_entity.id
_entity.type
_entity.pdbx_description
1 polymer ?
#
loop_
_entity_poly.entity_id
_entity_poly.type
_entity_poly.pdbx_seq_one_letter_code
_entity_poly.pdbx_strand_id
1 'polypeptide(L)'
;MKKIMMILWTVAFLLAVNTGIAWLTNSAFIDFSFFLGLLVAFAIRFFNSAGGHSTKAIDLQVQSSTGIKQESETKKFLPSTGFYTCLAYSAVSLVVTFFYYMDYFV
;
A
#
# COMPACT_ATOMS: atom_id res chain seq x y z
N MET A 1 -7.58 7.64 19.32
CA MET A 1 -7.73 8.82 18.45
C MET A 1 -6.75 8.83 17.27
N LYS A 2 -5.42 8.82 17.49
CA LYS A 2 -4.42 8.87 16.39
C LYS A 2 -4.58 7.76 15.32
N LYS A 3 -4.88 6.52 15.74
CA LYS A 3 -5.08 5.38 14.82
C LYS A 3 -6.35 5.52 13.95
N ILE A 4 -7.46 5.97 14.54
CA ILE A 4 -8.74 6.16 13.83
C ILE A 4 -8.60 7.30 12.81
N MET A 5 -7.92 8.39 13.19
CA MET A 5 -7.60 9.49 12.28
C MET A 5 -6.79 9.00 11.08
N MET A 6 -5.80 8.12 11.31
CA MET A 6 -4.98 7.54 10.25
C MET A 6 -5.79 6.65 9.30
N ILE A 7 -6.72 5.85 9.82
CA ILE A 7 -7.64 5.03 9.01
C ILE A 7 -8.50 5.94 8.12
N LEU A 8 -9.14 6.96 8.71
CA LEU A 8 -9.99 7.90 7.97
C LEU A 8 -9.23 8.58 6.84
N TRP A 9 -8.00 9.06 7.10
CA TRP A 9 -7.15 9.64 6.06
C TRP A 9 -6.77 8.64 4.97
N THR A 10 -6.46 7.39 5.34
CA THR A 10 -6.09 6.35 4.37
C THR A 10 -7.28 6.01 3.46
N VAL A 11 -8.48 5.88 4.02
CA VAL A 11 -9.71 5.63 3.25
C VAL A 11 -10.04 6.82 2.36
N ALA A 12 -10.00 8.05 2.89
CA ALA A 12 -10.25 9.26 2.09
C ALA A 12 -9.26 9.38 0.93
N PHE A 13 -7.98 9.07 1.16
CA PHE A 13 -6.96 9.05 0.11
C PHE A 13 -7.26 8.00 -0.95
N LEU A 14 -7.60 6.77 -0.57
CA LEU A 14 -7.95 5.70 -1.51
C LEU A 14 -9.16 6.06 -2.37
N LEU A 15 -10.21 6.63 -1.75
CA LEU A 15 -11.40 7.08 -2.47
C LEU A 15 -11.07 8.20 -3.45
N ALA A 16 -10.34 9.23 -3.01
CA ALA A 16 -9.98 10.37 -3.86
C ALA A 16 -9.13 9.94 -5.06
N VAL A 17 -8.11 9.10 -4.85
CA VAL A 17 -7.25 8.60 -5.92
C VAL A 17 -8.04 7.71 -6.88
N ASN A 18 -8.89 6.82 -6.36
CA ASN A 18 -9.67 5.93 -7.22
C ASN A 18 -10.70 6.68 -8.06
N THR A 19 -11.41 7.65 -7.48
CA THR A 19 -12.33 8.52 -8.23
C THR A 19 -11.56 9.35 -9.26
N GLY A 20 -10.37 9.85 -8.93
CA GLY A 20 -9.51 10.56 -9.87
C GLY A 20 -9.10 9.71 -11.07
N ILE A 21 -8.68 8.46 -10.83
CA ILE A 21 -8.34 7.52 -11.90
C ILE A 21 -9.58 7.20 -12.75
N ALA A 22 -10.71 6.89 -12.12
CA ALA A 22 -11.95 6.57 -12.83
C ALA A 22 -12.44 7.73 -13.71
N TRP A 23 -12.30 8.98 -13.25
CA TRP A 23 -12.64 10.16 -14.04
C TRP A 23 -11.71 10.35 -15.24
N LEU A 24 -10.40 10.12 -15.07
CA LEU A 24 -9.41 10.22 -16.15
C LEU A 24 -9.56 9.12 -17.21
N THR A 25 -9.94 7.91 -16.80
CA THR A 25 -10.10 6.75 -17.71
C THR A 25 -11.53 6.55 -18.20
N ASN A 26 -12.49 7.38 -17.77
CA ASN A 26 -13.91 7.25 -18.06
C ASN A 26 -14.44 5.83 -17.82
N SER A 27 -13.91 5.18 -16.79
CA SER A 27 -14.18 3.79 -16.43
C SER A 27 -14.95 3.74 -15.11
N ALA A 28 -15.50 2.58 -14.76
CA ALA A 28 -16.20 2.44 -13.50
C ALA A 28 -15.20 2.48 -12.34
N PHE A 29 -15.59 3.13 -11.23
CA PHE A 29 -14.79 3.16 -10.00
C PHE A 29 -14.38 1.75 -9.54
N ILE A 30 -15.23 0.76 -9.78
CA ILE A 30 -15.04 -0.61 -9.34
C ILE A 30 -13.88 -1.32 -10.07
N ASP A 31 -13.54 -0.88 -11.28
CA ASP A 31 -12.56 -1.55 -12.15
C ASP A 31 -11.15 -1.42 -11.59
N PHE A 32 -10.84 -0.26 -11.02
CA PHE A 32 -9.51 0.05 -10.49
C PHE A 32 -9.42 -0.08 -8.96
N SER A 33 -10.57 -0.21 -8.27
CA SER A 33 -10.65 -0.27 -6.81
C SER A 33 -9.73 -1.34 -6.22
N PHE A 34 -9.80 -2.56 -6.75
CA PHE A 34 -9.02 -3.69 -6.26
C PHE A 34 -7.51 -3.49 -6.44
N PHE A 35 -7.11 -3.13 -7.66
CA PHE A 35 -5.71 -2.92 -8.01
C PHE A 35 -5.10 -1.75 -7.24
N LEU A 36 -5.85 -0.66 -7.05
CA LEU A 36 -5.38 0.49 -6.29
C LEU A 36 -5.15 0.14 -4.82
N GLY A 37 -6.07 -0.60 -4.20
CA GLY A 37 -5.92 -1.07 -2.83
C GLY A 37 -4.66 -1.91 -2.63
N LEU A 38 -4.39 -2.84 -3.55
CA LEU A 38 -3.17 -3.65 -3.55
C LEU A 38 -1.90 -2.84 -3.77
N LEU A 39 -1.92 -1.92 -4.74
CA LEU A 39 -0.76 -1.09 -5.08
C LEU A 39 -0.37 -0.21 -3.89
N VAL A 40 -1.35 0.42 -3.24
CA VAL A 40 -1.10 1.23 -2.05
C VAL A 40 -0.66 0.35 -0.87
N ALA A 41 -1.24 -0.83 -0.66
CA ALA A 41 -0.76 -1.77 0.35
C ALA A 41 0.70 -2.18 0.10
N PHE A 42 1.07 -2.45 -1.14
CA PHE A 42 2.43 -2.79 -1.54
C PHE A 42 3.38 -1.62 -1.31
N ALA A 43 2.99 -0.40 -1.68
CA ALA A 43 3.75 0.81 -1.41
C ALA A 43 3.98 1.01 0.10
N ILE A 44 2.92 0.92 0.92
CA ILE A 44 3.05 1.02 2.39
C ILE A 44 3.98 -0.06 2.93
N ARG A 45 3.88 -1.30 2.42
CA ARG A 45 4.78 -2.38 2.84
C ARG A 45 6.24 -2.08 2.51
N PHE A 46 6.49 -1.53 1.32
CA PHE A 46 7.82 -1.15 0.89
C PHE A 46 8.40 -0.05 1.78
N PHE A 47 7.62 0.99 2.09
CA PHE A 47 8.07 2.11 2.94
C PHE A 47 8.16 1.78 4.44
N ASN A 48 7.32 0.88 4.97
CA ASN A 48 7.37 0.46 6.39
C ASN A 48 8.32 -0.70 6.68
N SER A 49 9.06 -1.19 5.68
CA SER A 49 10.07 -2.22 5.92
C SER A 49 11.37 -1.58 6.40
N ALA A 50 11.67 -1.71 7.70
CA ALA A 50 13.02 -1.41 8.21
C ALA A 50 14.03 -2.43 7.65
N GLY A 51 15.25 -2.00 7.30
CA GLY A 51 16.31 -2.87 6.74
C GLY A 51 16.06 -3.32 5.29
N GLY A 52 15.35 -2.51 4.50
CA GLY A 52 15.11 -2.75 3.07
C GLY A 52 16.39 -2.70 2.21
N HIS A 53 16.28 -3.01 0.92
CA HIS A 53 17.42 -3.00 -0.01
C HIS A 53 18.12 -1.64 -0.07
N SER A 54 17.37 -0.54 -0.04
CA SER A 54 17.93 0.82 -0.05
C SER A 54 18.75 1.13 1.20
N THR A 55 18.27 0.73 2.38
CA THR A 55 19.02 0.88 3.64
C THR A 55 20.32 0.10 3.59
N LYS A 56 20.25 -1.16 3.13
CA LYS A 56 21.45 -2.02 3.01
C LYS A 56 22.47 -1.50 1.99
N ALA A 57 22.01 -0.85 0.92
CA ALA A 57 22.89 -0.23 -0.08
C ALA A 57 23.62 1.00 0.48
N ILE A 58 22.92 1.85 1.24
CA ILE A 58 23.53 3.00 1.91
C ILE A 58 24.48 2.54 3.01
N ASP A 59 24.12 1.54 3.81
CA ASP A 59 24.99 0.99 4.86
C ASP A 59 26.28 0.41 4.26
N LEU A 60 26.19 -0.29 3.12
CA LEU A 60 27.38 -0.76 2.39
C LEU A 60 28.24 0.39 1.86
N GLN A 61 27.62 1.46 1.36
CA GLN A 61 28.35 2.64 0.89
C GLN A 61 29.06 3.36 2.03
N VAL A 62 28.39 3.56 3.16
CA VAL A 62 28.96 4.18 4.37
C VAL A 62 30.05 3.30 4.97
N GLN A 63 29.83 1.99 5.05
CA GLN A 63 30.84 1.01 5.50
C GLN A 63 32.07 1.04 4.58
N SER A 64 31.90 1.12 3.25
CA SER A 64 33.02 1.20 2.32
C SER A 64 33.84 2.49 2.47
N SER A 65 33.18 3.58 2.88
CA SER A 65 33.81 4.90 3.02
C SER A 65 34.45 5.12 4.40
N THR A 66 33.94 4.48 5.45
CA THR A 66 34.40 4.65 6.84
C THR A 66 35.22 3.47 7.36
N GLY A 67 35.13 2.29 6.73
CA GLY A 67 35.73 1.05 7.21
C GLY A 67 35.05 0.45 8.44
N ILE A 68 34.02 1.10 8.99
CA ILE A 68 33.31 0.65 10.19
C ILE A 68 32.22 -0.33 9.77
N LYS A 69 32.26 -1.55 10.33
CA LYS A 69 31.22 -2.56 10.07
C LYS A 69 29.91 -2.15 10.73
N GLN A 70 28.96 -1.72 9.91
CA GLN A 70 27.62 -1.38 10.35
C GLN A 70 26.85 -2.68 10.65
N GLU A 71 26.29 -2.80 11.86
CA GLU A 71 25.40 -3.92 12.20
C GLU A 71 24.16 -3.84 11.32
N SER A 72 23.88 -4.91 10.57
CA SER A 72 22.70 -4.94 9.71
C SER A 72 21.45 -5.03 10.58
N GLU A 73 20.64 -3.97 10.57
CA GLU A 73 19.30 -3.97 11.14
C GLU A 73 18.50 -5.15 10.55
N THR A 74 18.10 -6.09 11.41
CA THR A 74 17.27 -7.24 11.00
C THR A 74 15.97 -6.72 10.40
N LYS A 75 15.62 -7.14 9.16
CA LYS A 75 14.37 -6.77 8.49
C LYS A 75 13.18 -7.02 9.42
N LYS A 76 12.66 -5.94 10.03
CA LYS A 76 11.42 -5.97 10.79
C LYS A 76 10.39 -5.17 10.00
N PHE A 77 9.41 -5.89 9.48
CA PHE A 77 8.22 -5.26 8.95
C PHE A 77 7.31 -4.90 10.13
N LEU A 78 7.09 -3.60 10.35
CA LEU A 78 6.09 -3.13 11.30
C LEU A 78 4.82 -2.78 10.51
N PRO A 79 3.82 -3.67 10.44
CA PRO A 79 2.59 -3.38 9.73
C PRO A 79 1.87 -2.20 10.38
N SER A 80 1.71 -1.11 9.63
CA SER A 80 0.95 0.05 10.09
C SER A 80 -0.55 -0.21 10.02
N THR A 81 -1.32 0.53 10.81
CA THR A 81 -2.79 0.52 10.74
C THR A 81 -3.31 0.82 9.32
N GLY A 82 -2.58 1.65 8.56
CA GLY A 82 -2.90 1.94 7.15
C GLY A 82 -2.74 0.73 6.23
N PHE A 83 -1.73 -0.12 6.47
CA PHE A 83 -1.53 -1.36 5.69
C PHE A 83 -2.75 -2.29 5.80
N TYR A 84 -3.25 -2.51 7.02
CA TYR A 84 -4.46 -3.31 7.24
C TYR A 84 -5.70 -2.69 6.59
N THR A 85 -5.79 -1.37 6.58
CA THR A 85 -6.90 -0.64 5.95
C THR A 85 -6.90 -0.84 4.44
N CYS A 86 -5.74 -0.76 3.79
CA CYS A 86 -5.61 -1.03 2.34
C CYS A 86 -5.93 -2.48 2.00
N LEU A 87 -5.53 -3.43 2.85
CA LEU A 87 -5.84 -4.85 2.70
C LEU A 87 -7.34 -5.11 2.81
N ALA A 88 -8.00 -4.51 3.81
CA ALA A 88 -9.44 -4.59 3.99
C ALA A 88 -10.19 -3.94 2.81
N TYR A 89 -9.76 -2.76 2.36
CA TYR A 89 -10.32 -2.09 1.18
C TYR A 89 -10.19 -2.97 -0.07
N SER A 90 -9.03 -3.57 -0.30
CA SER A 90 -8.80 -4.48 -1.42
C SER A 90 -9.70 -5.72 -1.34
N ALA A 91 -9.80 -6.36 -0.16
CA ALA A 91 -10.69 -7.51 0.03
C ALA A 91 -12.17 -7.17 -0.24
N VAL A 92 -12.66 -6.05 0.29
CA VAL A 92 -14.03 -5.57 0.05
C VAL A 92 -14.23 -5.26 -1.42
N SER A 93 -13.30 -4.55 -2.05
CA SER A 93 -13.41 -4.21 -3.47
C SER A 93 -13.47 -5.45 -4.36
N LEU A 94 -12.72 -6.51 -4.06
CA LEU A 94 -12.78 -7.77 -4.81
C LEU A 94 -14.18 -8.39 -4.76
N VAL A 95 -14.77 -8.43 -3.56
CA VAL A 95 -16.13 -8.95 -3.36
C VAL A 95 -17.14 -8.11 -4.14
N VAL A 96 -17.04 -6.78 -4.05
CA VAL A 96 -17.97 -5.89 -4.76
C VAL A 96 -17.78 -5.99 -6.28
N THR A 97 -16.55 -6.08 -6.78
CA THR A 97 -16.27 -6.30 -8.21
C THR A 97 -16.89 -7.61 -8.69
N PHE A 98 -16.78 -8.69 -7.90
CA PHE A 98 -17.39 -9.98 -8.24
C PHE A 98 -18.91 -9.86 -8.38
N PHE A 99 -19.58 -9.21 -7.43
CA PHE A 99 -21.04 -8.98 -7.52
C PHE A 99 -21.43 -8.03 -8.65
N TYR A 100 -20.65 -6.97 -8.89
CA TYR A 100 -20.92 -5.99 -9.95
C TYR A 100 -20.89 -6.62 -11.34
N TYR A 101 -19.96 -7.55 -11.57
CA TYR A 101 -19.83 -8.24 -12.85
C TYR A 101 -20.61 -9.56 -12.91
N MET A 102 -21.25 -9.99 -11.81
CA MET A 102 -22.01 -11.24 -11.76
C MET A 102 -23.16 -11.25 -12.77
N ASP A 103 -23.83 -10.11 -12.94
CA ASP A 103 -24.92 -9.93 -13.92
C ASP A 103 -24.44 -10.04 -15.37
N TYR A 104 -23.13 -9.92 -15.62
CA TYR A 104 -22.54 -10.08 -16.96
C TYR A 104 -22.26 -11.54 -17.31
N PHE A 105 -22.29 -12.44 -16.32
CA PHE A 105 -22.04 -13.87 -16.48
C PHE A 105 -23.32 -14.73 -16.55
N VAL A 106 -24.49 -14.15 -16.24
CA VAL A 106 -25.82 -14.80 -16.29
C VAL A 106 -26.58 -14.32 -17.51
#